data_AF-A0A924NVV8-F1
#
_entry.id   AF-A0A924NVV8-F1
#
_cell.length_a   1.000
_cell.length_b   1.000
_cell.length_c   1.000
_cell.angle_alpha   90.00
_cell.angle_beta   90.00
_cell.angle_gamma   90.00
#
_symmetry.space_group_name_H-M   'P 1'
#
loop_
_entity.id
_entity.type
_entity.pdbx_description
1 polymer ?
#
loop_
_entity_poly.entity_id
_entity_poly.type
_entity_poly.pdbx_seq_one_letter_code
_entity_poly.pdbx_strand_id
1 'polypeptide(L)'
;GLCELVHLPTKDKERPEGQHKTEMSDGAIYVDLSYKKDLQEISIKNRNGEPPKLPSAVEHIPAETGISATGVCKLLGIAREVGCKLEHVIAVAKPYIAKIGTESPGRSYRYLLKMLLSPKKANYAARAAQIERQGEPDSVQLLLAIALQCRFKRYVHTSRPGLQVRFFDGAAEVSCDGQVATLAGRQMTVLYADVANGTLKEVME
;
A
#
# COMPACT_ATOMS: atom_id res chain seq x y z
N GLY A 1 61.38 -12.26 6.64
CA GLY A 1 60.60 -12.90 5.57
C GLY A 1 60.18 -14.27 6.04
N LEU A 2 58.88 -14.56 6.03
CA LEU A 2 58.22 -15.73 6.64
C LEU A 2 58.47 -17.05 5.87
N CYS A 3 59.72 -17.33 5.48
CA CYS A 3 60.08 -18.52 4.68
C CYS A 3 60.97 -19.54 5.44
N GLU A 4 61.11 -19.42 6.76
CA GLU A 4 61.92 -20.34 7.59
C GLU A 4 61.10 -21.29 8.48
N LEU A 5 59.78 -21.39 8.29
CA LEU A 5 58.89 -22.06 9.25
C LEU A 5 57.94 -23.10 8.63
N VAL A 6 58.44 -23.99 7.77
CA VAL A 6 57.79 -25.30 7.58
C VAL A 6 58.86 -26.38 7.30
N HIS A 7 59.29 -27.07 8.34
CA HIS A 7 59.98 -28.35 8.22
C HIS A 7 59.00 -29.39 7.66
N LEU A 8 59.18 -29.80 6.40
CA LEU A 8 58.53 -31.00 5.87
C LEU A 8 59.41 -32.22 6.18
N PRO A 9 58.93 -33.23 6.93
CA PRO A 9 59.68 -34.47 7.11
C PRO A 9 59.62 -35.29 5.81
N THR A 10 60.70 -35.28 5.04
CA THR A 10 60.97 -36.29 4.02
C THR A 10 61.39 -37.58 4.72
N LYS A 11 60.43 -38.48 4.93
CA LYS A 11 60.74 -39.90 5.10
C LYS A 11 60.57 -40.55 3.73
N ASP A 12 61.68 -41.03 3.19
CA ASP A 12 61.72 -41.95 2.07
C ASP A 12 60.69 -43.05 2.29
N LYS A 13 59.66 -43.06 1.43
CA LYS A 13 58.72 -44.16 1.36
C LYS A 13 59.14 -45.02 0.18
N GLU A 14 59.68 -46.18 0.53
CA GLU A 14 59.84 -47.32 -0.37
C GLU A 14 58.56 -47.51 -1.19
N ARG A 15 58.72 -47.66 -2.50
CA ARG A 15 57.66 -48.01 -3.45
C ARG A 15 57.21 -49.44 -3.14
N PRO A 16 55.95 -49.69 -2.75
CA PRO A 16 55.36 -51.00 -2.92
C PRO A 16 54.77 -51.04 -4.33
N GLU A 17 55.39 -51.80 -5.22
CA GLU A 17 54.72 -52.33 -6.40
C GLU A 17 53.57 -53.23 -5.92
N GLY A 18 52.38 -52.66 -5.90
CA GLY A 18 51.15 -53.35 -5.55
C GLY A 18 50.03 -52.74 -6.34
N GLN A 19 49.52 -53.51 -7.30
CA GLN A 19 48.30 -53.22 -8.05
C GLN A 19 47.12 -53.08 -7.08
N HIS A 20 46.94 -51.89 -6.49
CA HIS A 20 45.72 -51.56 -5.80
C HIS A 20 44.71 -51.09 -6.84
N LYS A 21 43.80 -52.01 -7.17
CA LYS A 21 42.51 -51.72 -7.80
C LYS A 21 41.94 -50.48 -7.12
N THR A 22 41.64 -49.46 -7.91
CA THR A 22 40.84 -48.32 -7.48
C THR A 22 39.46 -48.86 -7.12
N GLU A 23 39.23 -49.14 -5.85
CA GLU A 23 37.87 -49.31 -5.33
C GLU A 23 37.19 -47.95 -5.45
N MET A 24 36.40 -47.79 -6.53
CA MET A 24 35.43 -46.72 -6.62
C MET A 24 34.53 -46.88 -5.40
N SER A 25 34.62 -45.97 -4.43
CA SER A 25 33.69 -45.95 -3.31
C SER A 25 32.30 -45.70 -3.90
N ASP A 26 31.54 -46.77 -4.06
CA ASP A 26 30.14 -46.77 -4.50
C ASP A 26 29.26 -46.30 -3.33
N GLY A 27 29.58 -45.11 -2.82
CA GLY A 27 28.89 -44.47 -1.72
C GLY A 27 27.56 -43.94 -2.24
N ALA A 28 26.54 -44.80 -2.29
CA ALA A 28 25.17 -44.37 -2.48
C ALA A 28 24.78 -43.41 -1.34
N ILE A 29 24.70 -42.12 -1.63
CA ILE A 29 24.15 -41.13 -0.72
C ILE A 29 22.63 -41.32 -0.73
N TYR A 30 22.12 -42.07 0.25
CA TYR A 30 20.68 -42.17 0.49
C TYR A 30 20.19 -40.85 1.09
N VAL A 31 19.67 -39.97 0.23
CA VAL A 31 18.95 -38.77 0.69
C VAL A 31 17.56 -39.23 1.12
N ASP A 32 17.28 -39.16 2.41
CA ASP A 32 15.95 -39.44 2.92
C ASP A 32 14.95 -38.39 2.40
N LEU A 33 14.04 -38.85 1.55
CA LEU A 33 12.98 -38.05 0.93
C LEU A 33 11.63 -38.18 1.67
N SER A 34 11.58 -38.96 2.76
CA SER A 34 10.37 -39.16 3.59
C SER A 34 9.71 -37.84 3.96
N TYR A 35 10.49 -36.91 4.51
CA TYR A 35 10.03 -35.59 4.90
C TYR A 35 9.42 -34.77 3.75
N LYS A 36 10.00 -34.85 2.54
CA LYS A 36 9.46 -34.15 1.36
C LYS A 36 8.14 -34.77 0.90
N LYS A 37 8.00 -36.09 0.99
CA LYS A 37 6.76 -36.80 0.67
C LYS A 37 5.66 -36.46 1.67
N ASP A 38 5.98 -36.44 2.97
CA ASP A 38 5.03 -36.08 4.02
C ASP A 38 4.52 -34.64 3.86
N LEU A 39 5.41 -33.69 3.58
CA LEU A 39 5.01 -32.30 3.28
C LEU A 39 4.12 -32.19 2.04
N GLN A 40 4.39 -32.99 1.02
CA GLN A 40 3.59 -33.02 -0.20
C GLN A 40 2.19 -33.59 0.07
N GLU A 41 2.08 -34.67 0.85
CA GLU A 41 0.81 -35.24 1.26
C GLU A 41 -0.02 -34.30 2.13
N ILE A 42 0.61 -33.64 3.10
CA ILE A 42 -0.03 -32.62 3.93
C ILE A 42 -0.53 -31.45 3.05
N SER A 43 0.26 -31.04 2.06
CA SER A 43 -0.15 -30.00 1.11
C SER A 43 -1.33 -30.42 0.24
N ILE A 44 -1.41 -31.70 -0.17
CA ILE A 44 -2.53 -32.22 -0.97
C ILE A 44 -3.78 -32.31 -0.10
N LYS A 45 -3.68 -32.82 1.12
CA LYS A 45 -4.79 -32.88 2.09
C LYS A 45 -5.34 -31.49 2.40
N ASN A 46 -4.46 -30.50 2.59
CA ASN A 46 -4.85 -29.12 2.86
C ASN A 46 -5.41 -28.37 1.64
N ARG A 47 -5.13 -28.81 0.41
CA ARG A 47 -5.73 -28.24 -0.80
C ARG A 47 -7.22 -28.58 -0.95
N ASN A 48 -7.66 -29.70 -0.39
CA ASN A 48 -9.04 -30.17 -0.45
C ASN A 48 -9.91 -29.61 0.70
N GLY A 49 -9.31 -28.89 1.65
CA GLY A 49 -10.02 -28.24 2.76
C GLY A 49 -10.60 -26.88 2.36
N GLU A 50 -11.58 -26.40 3.14
CA GLU A 50 -12.08 -25.03 2.98
C GLU A 50 -10.94 -24.02 3.18
N PRO A 51 -10.91 -22.93 2.37
CA PRO A 51 -9.91 -21.88 2.55
C PRO A 51 -10.01 -21.30 3.96
N PRO A 52 -8.88 -20.94 4.58
CA PRO A 52 -8.87 -20.40 5.93
C PRO A 52 -9.72 -19.12 5.98
N LYS A 53 -10.65 -19.06 6.94
CA LYS A 53 -11.47 -17.86 7.16
C LYS A 53 -10.56 -16.69 7.57
N LEU A 54 -10.56 -15.65 6.76
CA LEU A 54 -9.83 -14.43 7.03
C LEU A 54 -10.59 -13.58 8.05
N PRO A 55 -9.90 -12.81 8.91
CA PRO A 55 -10.55 -11.82 9.76
C PRO A 55 -11.16 -10.71 8.89
N SER A 56 -12.28 -10.12 9.33
CA SER A 56 -13.05 -9.12 8.58
C SER A 56 -12.21 -7.92 8.10
N ALA A 57 -11.25 -7.50 8.91
CA ALA A 57 -10.36 -6.37 8.55
C ALA A 57 -9.40 -6.68 7.39
N VAL A 58 -9.28 -7.94 6.98
CA VAL A 58 -8.29 -8.42 5.99
C VAL A 58 -8.97 -9.13 4.81
N GLU A 59 -10.29 -9.31 4.89
CA GLU A 59 -11.10 -10.06 3.93
C GLU A 59 -11.12 -9.43 2.52
N HIS A 60 -10.96 -8.11 2.42
CA HIS A 60 -10.93 -7.39 1.15
C HIS A 60 -9.61 -7.56 0.37
N ILE A 61 -8.53 -7.98 1.04
CA ILE A 61 -7.18 -7.98 0.45
C ILE A 61 -7.02 -8.96 -0.72
N PRO A 62 -7.55 -10.20 -0.68
CA PRO A 62 -7.52 -11.09 -1.83
C PRO A 62 -8.17 -10.47 -3.08
N ALA A 63 -9.29 -9.76 -2.92
CA ALA A 63 -9.97 -9.09 -4.03
C ALA A 63 -9.16 -7.89 -4.58
N GLU A 64 -8.55 -7.10 -3.70
CA GLU A 64 -7.75 -5.93 -4.10
C GLU A 64 -6.38 -6.28 -4.70
N THR A 65 -5.78 -7.39 -4.28
CA THR A 65 -4.38 -7.71 -4.59
C THR A 65 -4.19 -8.95 -5.47
N GLY A 66 -5.24 -9.75 -5.65
CA GLY A 66 -5.20 -11.06 -6.31
C GLY A 66 -4.52 -12.17 -5.51
N ILE A 67 -4.02 -11.88 -4.29
CA ILE A 67 -3.29 -12.85 -3.46
C ILE A 67 -4.27 -13.87 -2.87
N SER A 68 -3.91 -15.15 -2.90
CA SER A 68 -4.72 -16.21 -2.28
C SER A 68 -4.89 -16.00 -0.76
N ALA A 69 -6.04 -16.41 -0.20
CA ALA A 69 -6.31 -16.28 1.23
C ALA A 69 -5.21 -16.89 2.10
N THR A 70 -4.65 -18.03 1.69
CA THR A 70 -3.50 -18.67 2.35
C THR A 70 -2.25 -17.80 2.34
N GLY A 71 -1.99 -17.09 1.23
CA GLY A 71 -0.89 -16.13 1.13
C GLY A 71 -1.08 -14.95 2.08
N VAL A 72 -2.30 -14.46 2.20
CA VAL A 72 -2.66 -13.39 3.14
C VAL A 72 -2.48 -13.84 4.59
N CYS A 73 -2.90 -15.05 4.95
CA CYS A 73 -2.65 -15.63 6.28
C CYS A 73 -1.15 -15.70 6.62
N LYS A 74 -0.30 -16.04 5.65
CA LYS A 74 1.17 -16.04 5.86
C LYS A 74 1.70 -14.64 6.11
N LEU A 75 1.25 -13.66 5.33
CA LEU A 75 1.64 -12.25 5.54
C LEU A 75 1.14 -11.73 6.89
N LEU A 76 -0.04 -12.16 7.35
CA LEU A 76 -0.54 -11.84 8.68
C LEU A 76 0.35 -12.40 9.80
N GLY A 77 0.79 -13.65 9.68
CA GLY A 77 1.72 -14.25 10.64
C GLY A 77 3.01 -13.45 10.75
N ILE A 78 3.62 -13.15 9.61
CA ILE A 78 4.87 -12.37 9.53
C ILE A 78 4.66 -10.94 10.07
N ALA A 79 3.53 -10.31 9.75
CA ALA A 79 3.23 -8.97 10.24
C ALA A 79 3.12 -8.94 11.79
N ARG A 80 2.51 -9.97 12.39
CA ARG A 80 2.43 -10.12 13.85
C ARG A 80 3.81 -10.30 14.48
N GLU A 81 4.67 -11.11 13.89
CA GLU A 81 6.05 -11.30 14.36
C GLU A 81 6.87 -9.99 14.32
N VAL A 82 6.66 -9.17 13.28
CA VAL A 82 7.34 -7.88 13.12
C VAL A 82 6.72 -6.77 14.01
N GLY A 83 5.52 -7.00 14.56
CA GLY A 83 4.79 -6.03 15.39
C GLY A 83 4.02 -4.99 14.58
N CYS A 84 3.68 -5.27 13.31
CA CYS A 84 2.98 -4.36 12.42
C CYS A 84 1.57 -4.89 12.09
N LYS A 85 0.62 -3.98 11.85
CA LYS A 85 -0.68 -4.34 11.27
C LYS A 85 -0.56 -4.44 9.76
N LEU A 86 -1.03 -5.55 9.18
CA LEU A 86 -0.99 -5.78 7.73
C LEU A 86 -1.80 -4.73 6.95
N GLU A 87 -2.93 -4.29 7.51
CA GLU A 87 -3.79 -3.22 6.96
C GLU A 87 -2.99 -1.95 6.65
N HIS A 88 -2.18 -1.47 7.60
CA HIS A 88 -1.39 -0.25 7.41
C HIS A 88 -0.34 -0.41 6.30
N VAL A 89 0.27 -1.59 6.19
CA VAL A 89 1.25 -1.88 5.14
C VAL A 89 0.58 -1.88 3.77
N ILE A 90 -0.63 -2.42 3.69
CA ILE A 90 -1.41 -2.48 2.45
C ILE A 90 -1.93 -1.10 2.05
N ALA A 91 -2.39 -0.29 3.00
CA ALA A 91 -2.77 1.10 2.74
C ALA A 91 -1.63 1.89 2.08
N VAL A 92 -0.39 1.68 2.55
CA VAL A 92 0.81 2.28 1.96
C VAL A 92 1.19 1.64 0.61
N ALA A 93 0.97 0.35 0.45
CA ALA A 93 1.33 -0.39 -0.77
C ALA A 93 0.29 -0.26 -1.90
N LYS A 94 -0.96 0.14 -1.60
CA LYS A 94 -2.08 0.30 -2.55
C LYS A 94 -1.69 0.94 -3.89
N PRO A 95 -1.02 2.11 -3.95
CA PRO A 95 -0.67 2.74 -5.22
C PRO A 95 0.33 1.92 -6.05
N TYR A 96 1.16 1.10 -5.42
CA TYR A 96 2.11 0.24 -6.12
C TYR A 96 1.46 -1.07 -6.60
N ILE A 97 0.57 -1.64 -5.79
CA ILE A 97 -0.21 -2.83 -6.18
C ILE A 97 -1.12 -2.49 -7.38
N ALA A 98 -1.74 -1.31 -7.38
CA ALA A 98 -2.50 -0.81 -8.53
C ALA A 98 -1.67 -0.72 -9.82
N LYS A 99 -0.36 -0.38 -9.72
CA LYS A 99 0.55 -0.34 -10.87
C LYS A 99 0.98 -1.73 -11.37
N ILE A 100 1.07 -2.71 -10.47
CA ILE A 100 1.40 -4.10 -10.85
C ILE A 100 0.20 -4.79 -11.51
N GLY A 101 -1.02 -4.41 -11.12
CA GLY A 101 -2.25 -5.07 -11.54
C GLY A 101 -2.51 -6.36 -10.75
N THR A 102 -3.78 -6.77 -10.71
CA THR A 102 -4.24 -7.97 -10.00
C THR A 102 -3.85 -9.28 -10.69
N GLU A 103 -3.44 -9.21 -11.96
CA GLU A 103 -3.04 -10.35 -12.80
C GLU A 103 -1.74 -11.03 -12.34
N SER A 104 -0.92 -10.35 -11.52
CA SER A 104 0.38 -10.84 -11.06
C SER A 104 0.44 -11.02 -9.53
N PRO A 105 -0.32 -11.95 -8.94
CA PRO A 105 -0.45 -12.10 -7.49
C PRO A 105 0.87 -12.45 -6.80
N GLY A 106 1.76 -13.16 -7.49
CA GLY A 106 3.10 -13.47 -6.98
C GLY A 106 4.00 -12.24 -6.80
N ARG A 107 3.83 -11.20 -7.64
CA ARG A 107 4.60 -9.95 -7.53
C ARG A 107 4.12 -9.11 -6.36
N SER A 108 2.79 -8.97 -6.21
CA SER A 108 2.15 -8.29 -5.07
C SER A 108 2.55 -8.94 -3.74
N TYR A 109 2.51 -10.27 -3.67
CA TYR A 109 2.94 -11.02 -2.49
C TYR A 109 4.41 -10.78 -2.13
N ARG A 110 5.33 -10.92 -3.11
CA ARG A 110 6.78 -10.70 -2.88
C ARG A 110 7.08 -9.26 -2.45
N TYR A 111 6.36 -8.30 -3.00
CA TYR A 111 6.52 -6.90 -2.63
C TYR A 111 6.11 -6.66 -1.18
N LEU A 112 4.92 -7.12 -0.77
CA LEU A 112 4.45 -7.03 0.62
C LEU A 112 5.39 -7.75 1.58
N LEU A 113 5.86 -8.93 1.21
CA LEU A 113 6.85 -9.68 2.00
C LEU A 113 8.14 -8.88 2.17
N LYS A 114 8.66 -8.26 1.11
CA LYS A 114 9.86 -7.43 1.16
C LYS A 114 9.66 -6.19 2.04
N MET A 115 8.48 -5.58 2.01
CA MET A 115 8.15 -4.46 2.91
C MET A 115 8.18 -4.91 4.38
N LEU A 116 7.55 -6.05 4.70
CA LEU A 116 7.50 -6.57 6.07
C LEU A 116 8.88 -6.97 6.61
N LEU A 117 9.72 -7.59 5.78
CA LEU A 117 11.06 -8.06 6.15
C LEU A 117 12.15 -6.99 6.01
N SER A 118 11.81 -5.77 5.61
CA SER A 118 12.81 -4.72 5.42
C SER A 118 13.48 -4.35 6.76
N PRO A 119 14.83 -4.32 6.83
CA PRO A 119 15.55 -4.02 8.07
C PRO A 119 15.36 -2.56 8.51
N LYS A 120 15.05 -1.67 7.57
CA LYS A 120 14.57 -0.31 7.85
C LYS A 120 13.07 -0.37 8.12
N LYS A 121 12.70 -0.55 9.39
CA LYS A 121 11.29 -0.53 9.82
C LYS A 121 10.70 0.86 9.57
N ALA A 122 9.96 1.02 8.46
CA ALA A 122 9.16 2.21 8.25
C ALA A 122 7.98 2.22 9.23
N ASN A 123 7.62 3.39 9.76
CA ASN A 123 6.43 3.53 10.59
C ASN A 123 5.18 3.50 9.70
N TYR A 124 4.72 2.28 9.36
CA TYR A 124 3.58 2.07 8.49
C TYR A 124 2.29 2.66 9.06
N ALA A 125 2.14 2.70 10.39
CA ALA A 125 0.97 3.31 11.03
C ALA A 125 0.90 4.82 10.76
N ALA A 126 2.01 5.54 10.96
CA ALA A 126 2.06 6.98 10.69
C ALA A 126 1.83 7.29 9.21
N ARG A 127 2.38 6.46 8.32
CA ARG A 127 2.25 6.66 6.87
C ARG A 127 0.85 6.32 6.34
N ALA A 128 0.19 5.31 6.90
CA ALA A 128 -1.21 5.02 6.59
C ALA A 128 -2.11 6.19 7.02
N ALA A 129 -1.92 6.72 8.24
CA ALA A 129 -2.68 7.87 8.73
C ALA A 129 -2.46 9.14 7.87
N GLN A 130 -1.26 9.33 7.32
CA GLN A 130 -1.01 10.43 6.39
C GLN A 130 -1.76 10.25 5.07
N ILE A 131 -1.81 9.03 4.53
CA ILE A 131 -2.52 8.72 3.28
C ILE A 131 -4.02 8.91 3.46
N GLU A 132 -4.59 8.49 4.60
CA GLU A 132 -6.00 8.72 4.93
C GLU A 132 -6.33 10.22 4.93
N ARG A 133 -5.47 11.07 5.51
CA ARG A 133 -5.63 12.53 5.48
C ARG A 133 -5.52 13.13 4.07
N GLN A 134 -4.74 12.53 3.18
CA GLN A 134 -4.59 12.98 1.80
C GLN A 134 -5.74 12.52 0.88
N GLY A 135 -6.53 11.54 1.32
CA GLY A 135 -7.72 11.07 0.60
C GLY A 135 -8.93 11.98 0.76
N GLU A 136 -8.94 12.85 1.76
CA GLU A 136 -9.92 13.93 1.85
C GLU A 136 -9.55 14.99 0.79
N PRO A 137 -10.48 15.38 -0.10
CA PRO A 137 -10.20 16.44 -1.05
C PRO A 137 -9.83 17.70 -0.26
N ASP A 138 -8.64 18.24 -0.53
CA ASP A 138 -8.16 19.48 0.09
C ASP A 138 -9.30 20.49 0.03
N SER A 139 -9.88 20.82 1.19
CA SER A 139 -11.00 21.77 1.30
C SER A 139 -10.65 23.10 0.62
N VAL A 140 -9.36 23.46 0.64
CA VAL A 140 -8.80 24.60 -0.08
C VAL A 140 -8.87 24.45 -1.61
N GLN A 141 -8.54 23.28 -2.16
CA GLN A 141 -8.60 23.03 -3.61
C GLN A 141 -10.05 23.02 -4.12
N LEU A 142 -10.97 22.43 -3.35
CA LEU A 142 -12.40 22.48 -3.67
C LEU A 142 -12.94 23.91 -3.67
N LEU A 143 -12.60 24.70 -2.64
CA LEU A 143 -12.99 26.11 -2.56
C LEU A 143 -12.40 26.94 -3.70
N LEU A 144 -11.16 26.68 -4.11
CA LEU A 144 -10.54 27.33 -5.28
C LEU A 144 -11.26 26.98 -6.59
N ALA A 145 -11.64 25.72 -6.77
CA ALA A 145 -12.40 25.30 -7.94
C ALA A 145 -13.77 25.99 -8.00
N ILE A 146 -14.49 26.06 -6.87
CA ILE A 146 -15.77 26.78 -6.77
C ILE A 146 -15.57 28.28 -7.01
N ALA A 147 -14.54 28.89 -6.42
CA ALA A 147 -14.23 30.30 -6.62
C ALA A 147 -14.01 30.64 -8.11
N LEU A 148 -13.30 29.77 -8.85
CA LEU A 148 -13.11 29.92 -10.29
C LEU A 148 -14.42 29.78 -11.06
N GLN A 149 -15.27 28.83 -10.67
CA GLN A 149 -16.57 28.61 -11.32
C GLN A 149 -17.55 29.76 -11.10
N CYS A 150 -17.48 30.44 -9.95
CA CYS A 150 -18.35 31.56 -9.59
C CYS A 150 -17.89 32.90 -10.14
N ARG A 151 -16.65 33.02 -10.62
CA ARG A 151 -16.02 34.29 -10.96
C ARG A 151 -16.85 35.07 -11.99
N PHE A 152 -17.14 36.34 -11.69
CA PHE A 152 -17.91 37.27 -12.51
C PHE A 152 -19.37 36.90 -12.79
N LYS A 153 -19.93 35.95 -12.03
CA LYS A 153 -21.32 35.52 -12.17
C LYS A 153 -22.23 36.11 -11.10
N ARG A 154 -23.52 36.09 -11.40
CA ARG A 154 -24.61 36.51 -10.50
C ARG A 154 -25.38 35.31 -10.00
N TYR A 155 -25.72 35.34 -8.71
CA TYR A 155 -26.48 34.30 -8.04
C TYR A 155 -27.62 34.92 -7.24
N VAL A 156 -28.72 34.18 -7.11
CA VAL A 156 -29.87 34.54 -6.27
C VAL A 156 -30.07 33.47 -5.21
N HIS A 157 -30.40 33.91 -4.00
CA HIS A 157 -30.68 33.00 -2.90
C HIS A 157 -32.05 32.35 -3.07
N THR A 158 -32.09 31.02 -2.99
CA THR A 158 -33.33 30.24 -3.20
C THR A 158 -34.38 30.47 -2.12
N SER A 159 -33.97 30.66 -0.86
CA SER A 159 -34.91 30.85 0.27
C SER A 159 -35.07 32.29 0.76
N ARG A 160 -34.25 33.25 0.29
CA ARG A 160 -34.29 34.65 0.71
C ARG A 160 -34.59 35.52 -0.51
N PRO A 161 -35.88 35.80 -0.79
CA PRO A 161 -36.25 36.64 -1.92
C PRO A 161 -35.64 38.03 -1.73
N GLY A 162 -35.00 38.57 -2.78
CA GLY A 162 -34.31 39.86 -2.73
C GLY A 162 -32.80 39.78 -2.45
N LEU A 163 -32.26 38.64 -2.00
CA LEU A 163 -30.83 38.46 -1.80
C LEU A 163 -30.13 38.04 -3.10
N GLN A 164 -29.27 38.91 -3.61
CA GLN A 164 -28.47 38.71 -4.82
C GLN A 164 -26.99 38.78 -4.48
N VAL A 165 -26.19 37.90 -5.07
CA VAL A 165 -24.74 37.85 -4.87
C VAL A 165 -24.05 37.92 -6.22
N ARG A 166 -23.17 38.90 -6.40
CA ARG A 166 -22.30 39.01 -7.58
C ARG A 166 -20.87 38.72 -7.16
N PHE A 167 -20.29 37.67 -7.70
CA PHE A 167 -18.92 37.30 -7.39
C PHE A 167 -17.94 38.03 -8.32
N PHE A 168 -16.85 38.51 -7.76
CA PHE A 168 -15.69 39.06 -8.44
C PHE A 168 -14.46 38.20 -8.11
N ASP A 169 -13.29 38.66 -8.53
CA ASP A 169 -12.02 38.01 -8.22
C ASP A 169 -11.64 38.25 -6.75
N GLY A 170 -11.94 37.29 -5.88
CA GLY A 170 -11.60 37.34 -4.44
C GLY A 170 -12.54 38.16 -3.54
N ALA A 171 -13.62 38.73 -4.10
CA ALA A 171 -14.64 39.47 -3.37
C ALA A 171 -16.03 39.21 -3.95
N ALA A 172 -17.09 39.53 -3.21
CA ALA A 172 -18.46 39.47 -3.69
C ALA A 172 -19.26 40.69 -3.23
N GLU A 173 -20.14 41.18 -4.08
CA GLU A 173 -21.17 42.14 -3.71
C GLU A 173 -22.45 41.39 -3.36
N VAL A 174 -22.98 41.62 -2.17
CA VAL A 174 -24.26 41.10 -1.72
C VAL A 174 -25.25 42.26 -1.67
N SER A 175 -26.35 42.12 -2.40
CA SER A 175 -27.47 43.05 -2.45
C SER A 175 -28.66 42.41 -1.75
N CYS A 176 -29.29 43.13 -0.83
CA CYS A 176 -30.54 42.73 -0.17
C CYS A 176 -31.38 43.99 0.07
N ASP A 177 -32.59 44.04 -0.44
CA ASP A 177 -33.56 45.12 -0.21
C ASP A 177 -32.99 46.54 -0.44
N GLY A 178 -32.15 46.70 -1.47
CA GLY A 178 -31.54 47.98 -1.84
C GLY A 178 -30.28 48.36 -1.05
N GLN A 179 -29.89 47.56 -0.05
CA GLN A 179 -28.59 47.68 0.61
C GLN A 179 -27.55 46.82 -0.11
N VAL A 180 -26.37 47.38 -0.34
CA VAL A 180 -25.24 46.68 -0.98
C VAL A 180 -24.09 46.61 0.01
N ALA A 181 -23.58 45.39 0.23
CA ALA A 181 -22.41 45.14 1.07
C ALA A 181 -21.37 44.36 0.27
N THR A 182 -20.10 44.73 0.40
CA THR A 182 -18.99 43.98 -0.19
C THR A 182 -18.43 43.01 0.85
N LEU A 183 -18.40 41.72 0.52
CA LEU A 183 -17.82 40.66 1.34
C LEU A 183 -16.47 40.21 0.74
N ALA A 184 -15.51 39.96 1.61
CA ALA A 184 -14.17 39.51 1.22
C ALA A 184 -13.56 38.58 2.28
N GLY A 185 -12.47 37.90 1.92
CA GLY A 185 -11.71 37.05 2.84
C GLY A 185 -12.55 35.89 3.40
N ARG A 186 -12.62 35.74 4.72
CA ARG A 186 -13.32 34.62 5.39
C ARG A 186 -14.82 34.57 5.10
N GLN A 187 -15.44 35.67 4.68
CA GLN A 187 -16.86 35.68 4.35
C GLN A 187 -17.14 35.01 2.98
N MET A 188 -16.15 34.95 2.10
CA MET A 188 -16.27 34.29 0.79
C MET A 188 -16.41 32.78 0.92
N THR A 189 -15.80 32.16 1.92
CA THR A 189 -15.91 30.70 2.12
C THR A 189 -17.34 30.28 2.44
N VAL A 190 -18.10 31.12 3.13
CA VAL A 190 -19.52 30.89 3.41
C VAL A 190 -20.32 30.96 2.11
N LEU A 191 -20.10 31.99 1.29
CA LEU A 191 -20.77 32.14 0.01
C LEU A 191 -20.46 31.00 -0.97
N TYR A 192 -19.21 30.54 -1.03
CA TYR A 192 -18.85 29.38 -1.86
C TYR A 192 -19.50 28.09 -1.37
N ALA A 193 -19.65 27.92 -0.05
CA ALA A 193 -20.39 26.80 0.50
C ALA A 193 -21.89 26.88 0.14
N ASP A 194 -22.49 28.07 0.17
CA ASP A 194 -23.89 28.28 -0.23
C ASP A 194 -24.13 27.99 -1.73
N VAL A 195 -23.14 28.27 -2.59
CA VAL A 195 -23.17 27.84 -4.01
C VAL A 195 -23.05 26.32 -4.12
N ALA A 196 -22.10 25.70 -3.42
CA ALA A 196 -21.90 24.26 -3.46
C ALA A 196 -23.13 23.48 -2.96
N ASN A 197 -23.83 24.02 -1.95
CA ASN A 197 -25.06 23.47 -1.40
C ASN A 197 -26.30 23.76 -2.27
N GLY A 198 -26.16 24.51 -3.37
CA GLY A 198 -27.27 24.88 -4.25
C GLY A 198 -28.24 25.90 -3.66
N THR A 199 -27.86 26.54 -2.55
CA THR A 199 -28.65 27.57 -1.88
C THR A 199 -28.62 28.88 -2.66
N LEU A 200 -27.48 29.16 -3.29
CA LEU A 200 -27.29 30.22 -4.30
C LEU A 200 -27.35 29.59 -5.70
N LYS A 201 -28.27 30.06 -6.55
CA LYS A 201 -28.42 29.61 -7.94
C LYS A 201 -27.98 30.69 -8.92
N GLU A 202 -27.18 30.29 -9.90
CA GLU A 202 -26.71 31.17 -10.96
C GLU A 202 -27.90 31.72 -11.77
N VAL A 203 -27.90 33.03 -11.98
CA VAL A 203 -28.81 33.69 -12.91
C VAL A 203 -28.10 33.77 -14.24
N MET A 204 -28.56 33.02 -15.23
CA MET A 204 -28.08 33.17 -16.59
C MET A 204 -28.74 34.41 -17.19
N GLU A 205 -27.94 35.45 -17.42
CA GLU A 205 -28.28 36.60 -18.28
C GLU A 205 -27.83 36.32 -19.72
#